data_AF-A0A348YBJ0-F1
#
_entry.id   AF-A0A348YBJ0-F1
#
_cell.length_a   1.000
_cell.length_b   1.000
_cell.length_c   1.000
_cell.angle_alpha   90.00
_cell.angle_beta   90.00
_cell.angle_gamma   90.00
#
_symmetry.space_group_name_H-M   'P 1'
#
loop_
_entity.id
_entity.type
_entity.pdbx_description
1 polymer ?
#
loop_
_entity_poly.entity_id
_entity_poly.type
_entity_poly.pdbx_seq_one_letter_code
_entity_poly.pdbx_strand_id
1 'polypeptide(L)' 'GNKKAQITRFKGLGEMSAEQLRETTMNRDTRRLVQLDMDDMVLTNSVMDMLLAKKRAADRKIWLEDKGNLADIS' A
#
# COMPACT_ATOMS: atom_id res chain seq x y z
N GLY A 1 -4.25 -23.88 28.92
CA GLY A 1 -3.62 -22.58 29.21
C GLY A 1 -4.01 -21.59 28.14
N ASN A 2 -4.96 -20.70 28.42
CA ASN A 2 -5.44 -19.70 27.47
C ASN A 2 -4.50 -18.48 27.48
N LYS A 3 -3.44 -18.49 26.66
CA LYS A 3 -2.74 -17.25 26.32
C LYS A 3 -3.49 -16.58 25.17
N LYS A 4 -4.13 -15.44 25.45
CA LYS A 4 -4.66 -14.56 24.39
C LYS A 4 -3.48 -14.10 23.52
N ALA A 5 -3.59 -14.27 22.21
CA ALA A 5 -2.62 -13.73 21.28
C ALA A 5 -2.67 -12.19 21.34
N GLN A 6 -1.51 -11.56 21.54
CA GLN A 6 -1.38 -10.12 21.33
C GLN A 6 -1.16 -9.88 19.84
N ILE A 7 -2.05 -9.07 19.24
CA ILE A 7 -1.96 -8.66 17.85
C ILE A 7 -1.25 -7.31 17.82
N THR A 8 -0.17 -7.24 17.06
CA THR A 8 0.59 -6.00 16.81
C THR A 8 0.77 -5.80 15.32
N ARG A 9 0.84 -4.55 14.88
CA ARG A 9 1.03 -4.19 13.48
C ARG A 9 2.39 -3.53 13.31
N PHE A 10 3.20 -4.07 12.41
CA PHE A 10 4.42 -3.42 11.95
C PHE A 10 4.05 -2.18 11.13
N LYS A 11 4.61 -1.02 11.47
CA LYS A 11 4.35 0.24 10.72
C LYS A 11 5.41 0.48 9.66
N GLY A 12 6.62 -0.02 9.86
CA GLY A 12 7.69 -0.03 8.87
C GLY A 12 8.49 -1.34 8.87
N LEU A 13 9.17 -1.60 7.75
CA LEU A 13 10.04 -2.77 7.61
C LEU A 13 11.22 -2.76 8.61
N GLY A 14 11.65 -1.59 9.08
CA GLY A 14 12.73 -1.47 10.07
C GLY A 14 12.38 -1.94 11.48
N GLU A 15 11.11 -2.19 11.77
CA GLU A 15 10.65 -2.78 13.04
C GLU A 15 10.83 -4.30 13.09
N MET A 16 11.11 -4.92 11.94
CA MET A 16 11.26 -6.37 11.79
C MET A 16 12.72 -6.80 11.93
N SER A 17 12.95 -7.96 12.55
CA SER A 17 14.27 -8.60 12.51
C SER A 17 14.61 -9.07 11.09
N ALA A 18 15.89 -9.35 10.84
CA ALA A 18 16.32 -9.86 9.53
C ALA A 18 15.63 -11.19 9.14
N GLU A 19 15.34 -12.06 10.10
CA GLU A 19 14.64 -13.32 9.88
C GLU A 19 13.18 -13.08 9.46
N GLN A 20 12.48 -12.19 10.17
CA GLN A 20 11.10 -11.80 9.86
C GLN A 20 10.99 -11.16 8.47
N LEU A 21 11.92 -10.26 8.11
CA LEU A 21 11.96 -9.66 6.78
C LEU A 21 12.16 -10.71 5.69
N ARG A 22 13.10 -11.64 5.90
CA ARG A 22 13.38 -12.70 4.94
C ARG A 22 12.13 -13.55 4.69
N GLU A 23 11.47 -14.00 5.75
CA GLU A 23 10.30 -14.87 5.66
C GLU A 23 9.10 -14.15 5.01
N THR A 24 8.85 -12.90 5.39
CA THR A 24 7.62 -12.20 4.96
C THR A 24 7.73 -11.52 3.59
N THR A 25 8.93 -11.07 3.20
CA THR A 25 9.09 -10.22 2.00
C THR A 25 10.07 -10.76 0.95
N MET A 26 11.09 -11.54 1.34
CA MET A 26 12.21 -11.87 0.43
C MET A 26 12.20 -13.31 -0.08
N ASN A 27 11.90 -14.28 0.78
CA ASN A 27 11.96 -15.70 0.44
C ASN A 27 10.88 -16.04 -0.60
N ARG A 28 11.28 -16.65 -1.72
CA ARG A 28 10.39 -16.94 -2.84
C ARG A 28 9.22 -17.84 -2.46
N ASP A 29 9.43 -18.75 -1.50
CA ASP A 29 8.44 -19.74 -1.11
C ASP A 29 7.35 -19.16 -0.18
N THR A 30 7.66 -18.08 0.54
CA THR A 30 6.79 -17.54 1.60
C THR A 30 6.36 -16.09 1.36
N ARG A 31 7.04 -15.36 0.47
CA ARG A 31 6.70 -13.96 0.17
C ARG A 31 5.40 -13.84 -0.62
N ARG A 32 4.71 -12.73 -0.43
CA ARG A 32 3.63 -12.28 -1.31
C ARG A 32 4.13 -11.17 -2.24
N LEU A 33 4.61 -11.56 -3.42
CA LEU A 33 5.05 -10.61 -4.45
C LEU A 33 3.90 -10.32 -5.43
N VAL A 34 3.61 -9.04 -5.66
CA VAL A 34 2.61 -8.60 -6.65
C VAL A 34 3.35 -8.02 -7.86
N GLN A 35 3.03 -8.51 -9.05
CA GLN A 35 3.50 -7.94 -10.31
C GLN A 35 2.57 -6.80 -10.71
N LEU A 36 3.16 -5.69 -11.16
CA LEU A 36 2.40 -4.58 -11.75
C LEU A 36 2.30 -4.81 -13.26
N ASP A 37 1.11 -4.57 -13.79
CA ASP A 37 0.84 -4.58 -15.22
C ASP A 37 0.26 -3.23 -15.65
N MET A 38 0.25 -2.96 -16.96
CA MET A 38 -0.31 -1.74 -17.54
C MET A 38 -1.45 -2.11 -18.49
N ASP A 39 -2.68 -2.08 -17.98
CA ASP A 39 -3.86 -2.44 -18.77
C ASP A 39 -4.24 -1.34 -19.76
N ASP A 40 -4.57 -0.14 -19.25
CA ASP A 40 -4.94 1.03 -20.05
C ASP A 40 -4.00 2.20 -19.74
N MET A 41 -3.17 2.54 -20.73
CA MET A 41 -2.21 3.63 -20.63
C MET A 41 -2.86 5.00 -20.51
N VAL A 42 -4.01 5.22 -21.15
CA VAL A 42 -4.72 6.50 -21.12
C VAL A 42 -5.33 6.72 -19.74
N LEU A 43 -6.01 5.70 -19.21
CA LEU A 43 -6.58 5.76 -17.87
C LEU A 43 -5.49 5.92 -16.81
N THR A 44 -4.43 5.11 -16.88
CA THR A 44 -3.29 5.17 -15.96
C THR A 44 -2.68 6.57 -15.93
N ASN A 45 -2.42 7.16 -17.10
CA ASN A 45 -1.87 8.52 -17.18
C ASN A 45 -2.81 9.58 -16.61
N SER A 46 -4.12 9.46 -16.85
CA SER A 46 -5.11 10.39 -16.31
C SER A 46 -5.17 10.36 -14.77
N VAL A 47 -5.12 9.15 -14.20
CA VAL A 47 -5.08 8.96 -12.74
C VAL A 47 -3.77 9.49 -12.16
N MET A 48 -2.63 9.16 -12.75
CA MET A 48 -1.32 9.65 -12.31
C MET A 48 -1.22 11.18 -12.37
N ASP A 49 -1.73 11.79 -13.44
CA ASP A 49 -1.77 13.26 -13.58
C ASP A 49 -2.67 13.89 -12.50
N MET A 50 -3.84 13.31 -12.19
CA MET A 50 -4.70 13.79 -11.10
C MET A 50 -3.99 13.75 -9.75
N LEU A 51 -3.32 12.62 -9.46
CA LEU A 51 -2.66 12.39 -8.18
C LEU A 51 -1.38 13.22 -8.01
N LEU A 52 -0.60 13.43 -9.06
CA LEU A 52 0.77 13.93 -8.93
C LEU A 52 0.99 15.33 -9.54
N ALA A 53 0.20 15.76 -10.53
CA ALA A 53 0.46 17.04 -11.19
C ALA A 53 0.14 18.23 -10.29
N LYS A 54 1.08 19.19 -10.21
CA LYS A 54 0.93 20.41 -9.40
C LYS A 54 -0.32 21.21 -9.76
N LYS A 55 -0.61 21.34 -11.06
CA LYS A 55 -1.77 22.09 -11.58
C LYS A 55 -3.12 21.48 -11.21
N ARG A 56 -3.14 20.24 -10.72
CA ARG A 56 -4.36 19.48 -10.38
C ARG A 56 -4.62 19.36 -8.87
N ALA A 57 -4.04 20.26 -8.09
CA ALA A 57 -4.23 20.27 -6.63
C ALA A 57 -5.72 20.33 -6.21
N ALA A 58 -6.54 21.06 -6.96
CA ALA A 58 -7.99 21.13 -6.70
C ALA A 58 -8.69 19.78 -6.93
N ASP A 59 -8.43 19.12 -8.07
CA ASP A 59 -9.01 17.81 -8.39
C ASP A 59 -8.61 16.76 -7.35
N ARG A 60 -7.33 16.74 -6.96
CA ARG A 60 -6.83 15.82 -5.94
C ARG A 60 -7.48 16.02 -4.58
N LYS A 61 -7.75 17.27 -4.19
CA LYS A 61 -8.48 17.56 -2.94
C LYS A 61 -9.87 16.93 -2.97
N ILE A 62 -10.63 17.16 -4.04
CA ILE A 62 -11.98 16.61 -4.20
C ILE A 62 -11.92 15.08 -4.18
N TRP A 63 -10.97 14.49 -4.89
CA TRP A 63 -10.79 13.03 -4.92
C TRP A 63 -10.48 12.45 -3.54
N LEU A 64 -9.63 13.10 -2.74
CA LEU A 64 -9.31 12.67 -1.37
C LEU A 64 -10.51 12.82 -0.43
N GLU A 65 -11.34 13.86 -0.59
CA GLU A 65 -12.55 14.04 0.20
C GLU A 65 -13.61 12.96 -0.12
N ASP A 66 -13.75 12.59 -1.39
CA ASP A 66 -14.69 11.57 -1.85
C ASP A 66 -14.22 10.13 -1.56
N LYS A 67 -12.92 9.86 -1.68
CA LYS A 67 -12.35 8.50 -1.58
C LYS A 67 -11.55 8.23 -0.31
N GLY A 68 -11.36 9.23 0.56
CA GLY A 68 -10.51 9.10 1.74
C GLY A 68 -10.96 8.03 2.73
N ASN A 69 -12.26 7.74 2.78
CA ASN A 69 -12.83 6.66 3.60
C ASN A 69 -12.52 5.24 3.09
N LEU A 70 -12.05 5.09 1.85
CA LEU A 70 -11.63 3.81 1.29
C LEU A 70 -10.22 3.40 1.74
N ALA A 71 -9.48 4.31 2.39
CA ALA A 71 -8.18 4.00 2.94
C ALA A 71 -8.33 3.06 4.14
N ASP A 72 -7.98 1.78 3.95
CA ASP A 72 -8.00 0.81 5.04
C ASP A 72 -6.82 1.08 5.98
N ILE A 73 -7.12 1.52 7.21
CA ILE A 73 -6.11 1.77 8.26
C ILE A 73 -5.85 0.46 9.03
N SER A 74 -5.84 -0.70 8.35
CA SER A 74 -5.65 -2.02 8.98
C SER A 74 -4.19 -2.29 9.30
#